data_AF-A0A212PJP4-F1
#
_entry.id   AF-A0A212PJP4-F1
#
_cell.length_a   1.000
_cell.length_b   1.000
_cell.length_c   1.000
_cell.angle_alpha   90.00
_cell.angle_beta   90.00
_cell.angle_gamma   90.00
#
_symmetry.space_group_name_H-M   'P 1'
#
loop_
_entity.id
_entity.type
_entity.pdbx_description
1 polymer ?
#
loop_
_entity_poly.entity_id
_entity_poly.type
_entity_poly.pdbx_seq_one_letter_code
_entity_poly.pdbx_strand_id
1 'polypeptide(L)'
;MQKRGFELERILNFRQEIEKVRKLEFNAARNEYKRAEERLKREEEEADRLALEFTGKQSAGVLASELQLYANFSSKKSVDIKLQRHNLHCLDRNVTEKRETLLEAAKDKKVLEAFKDKKLTAHRQELSEKERAFLDEIAIQRNRAK
;
A
#
# COMPACT_ATOMS: atom_id res chain seq x y z
N MET A 1 11.78 -33.40 24.43
CA MET A 1 10.63 -32.89 23.65
C MET A 1 11.16 -32.03 22.51
N GLN A 2 11.13 -32.50 21.27
CA GLN A 2 11.49 -31.66 20.12
C GLN A 2 10.40 -30.61 19.92
N LYS A 3 10.77 -29.33 19.93
CA LYS A 3 9.91 -28.25 19.40
C LYS A 3 9.65 -28.57 17.94
N ARG A 4 8.51 -29.22 17.63
CA ARG A 4 8.03 -29.28 16.25
C ARG A 4 7.59 -27.86 15.88
N GLY A 5 8.52 -27.10 15.32
CA GLY A 5 8.21 -25.82 14.69
C GLY A 5 7.18 -26.03 13.59
N PHE A 6 6.38 -25.01 13.32
CA PHE A 6 5.45 -25.06 12.20
C PHE A 6 6.24 -25.32 10.90
N GLU A 7 5.89 -26.37 10.16
CA GLU A 7 6.67 -26.86 9.01
C GLU A 7 6.83 -25.79 7.92
N LEU A 8 5.88 -24.84 7.84
CA LEU A 8 5.89 -23.76 6.87
C LEU A 8 6.36 -22.41 7.46
N GLU A 9 7.02 -22.41 8.63
CA GLU A 9 7.48 -21.17 9.29
C GLU A 9 8.40 -20.35 8.37
N ARG A 10 9.31 -21.02 7.65
CA ARG A 10 10.20 -20.34 6.68
C ARG A 10 9.41 -19.68 5.55
N ILE A 11 8.36 -20.34 5.08
CA ILE A 11 7.50 -19.81 4.01
C ILE A 11 6.68 -18.63 4.53
N LEU A 12 6.15 -18.73 5.75
CA LEU A 12 5.42 -17.63 6.39
C LEU A 12 6.31 -16.39 6.55
N ASN A 13 7.54 -16.56 7.05
CA ASN A 13 8.51 -15.46 7.17
C ASN A 13 8.83 -14.84 5.81
N PHE A 14 9.02 -15.66 4.77
CA PHE A 14 9.23 -15.17 3.41
C PHE A 14 8.04 -14.35 2.89
N ARG A 15 6.81 -14.81 3.13
CA ARG A 15 5.58 -14.09 2.74
C ARG A 15 5.41 -12.78 3.51
N GLN A 16 5.80 -12.73 4.78
CA GLN A 16 5.85 -11.49 5.56
C GLN A 16 6.83 -10.47 4.98
N GLU A 17 8.03 -10.90 4.58
CA GLU A 17 8.99 -10.01 3.94
C GLU A 17 8.50 -9.54 2.56
N ILE A 18 7.84 -10.40 1.77
CA ILE A 18 7.20 -9.96 0.51
C ILE A 18 6.16 -8.88 0.78
N GLU A 19 5.22 -9.08 1.71
CA GLU A 19 4.19 -8.09 2.04
C GLU A 19 4.83 -6.75 2.46
N LYS A 20 5.89 -6.81 3.28
CA LYS A 20 6.63 -5.63 3.72
C LYS A 20 7.26 -4.88 2.55
N VAL A 21 7.89 -5.58 1.60
CA VAL A 21 8.43 -4.96 0.38
C VAL A 21 7.31 -4.33 -0.46
N ARG A 22 6.20 -5.03 -0.68
CA ARG A 22 5.05 -4.47 -1.42
C ARG A 22 4.45 -3.25 -0.74
N LYS A 23 4.44 -3.21 0.59
CA LYS A 23 4.00 -2.04 1.35
C LYS A 23 4.91 -0.85 1.15
N LEU A 24 6.23 -1.05 1.10
CA LEU A 24 7.19 0.00 0.78
C LEU A 24 7.00 0.53 -0.65
N GLU A 25 6.86 -0.37 -1.64
CA GLU A 25 6.60 0.00 -3.03
C GLU A 25 5.32 0.81 -3.19
N PHE A 26 4.23 0.39 -2.55
CA PHE A 26 2.96 1.12 -2.55
C PHE A 26 3.10 2.52 -1.94
N ASN A 27 3.78 2.63 -0.80
CA ASN A 27 3.99 3.92 -0.16
C ASN A 27 4.87 4.85 -1.02
N ALA A 28 5.88 4.32 -1.69
CA ALA A 28 6.72 5.08 -2.62
C ALA A 28 5.88 5.63 -3.79
N ALA A 29 5.13 4.78 -4.48
CA ALA A 29 4.25 5.18 -5.59
C ALA A 29 3.21 6.23 -5.14
N ARG A 30 2.61 6.03 -3.95
CA ARG A 30 1.62 6.97 -3.40
C ARG A 30 2.24 8.33 -3.09
N ASN A 31 3.47 8.37 -2.58
CA ASN A 31 4.17 9.62 -2.30
C ASN A 31 4.56 10.35 -3.59
N GLU A 32 4.98 9.61 -4.62
CA GLU A 32 5.26 10.19 -5.94
C GLU A 32 4.01 10.80 -6.57
N TYR A 33 2.87 10.09 -6.52
CA TYR A 33 1.58 10.60 -6.97
C TYR A 33 1.22 11.91 -6.26
N LYS A 34 1.24 11.93 -4.93
CA LYS A 34 0.93 13.13 -4.14
C LYS A 34 1.81 14.32 -4.48
N ARG A 35 3.11 14.11 -4.64
CA ARG A 35 4.04 15.18 -5.04
C ARG A 35 3.72 15.72 -6.43
N ALA A 36 3.36 14.85 -7.37
CA ALA A 36 2.95 15.26 -8.71
C ALA A 36 1.62 16.01 -8.69
N GLU A 37 0.67 15.59 -7.87
CA GLU A 37 -0.63 16.24 -7.66
C GLU A 37 -0.47 17.65 -7.07
N GLU A 38 0.31 17.79 -6.00
CA GLU A 38 0.62 19.09 -5.40
C GLU A 38 1.36 20.02 -6.35
N ARG A 39 2.21 19.49 -7.23
CA ARG A 39 2.89 20.29 -8.26
C ARG A 39 1.89 20.75 -9.31
N LEU A 40 1.09 19.85 -9.86
CA LEU A 40 0.08 20.18 -10.86
C LEU A 40 -0.89 21.26 -10.33
N LYS A 41 -1.39 21.09 -9.11
CA LYS A 41 -2.28 22.08 -8.49
C LYS A 41 -1.64 23.47 -8.40
N ARG A 42 -0.37 23.55 -7.99
CA ARG A 42 0.37 24.82 -7.92
C ARG A 42 0.54 25.47 -9.29
N GLU A 43 0.84 24.68 -10.32
CA GLU A 43 1.02 25.14 -11.70
C GLU A 43 -0.29 25.65 -12.31
N GLU A 44 -1.41 25.00 -12.00
CA GLU A 44 -2.76 25.44 -12.37
C GLU A 44 -3.14 26.74 -11.67
N GLU A 45 -2.94 26.83 -10.35
CA GLU A 45 -3.19 28.06 -9.57
C GLU A 45 -2.33 29.25 -10.04
N GLU A 46 -1.09 29.00 -10.43
CA GLU A 46 -0.21 30.02 -11.01
C GLU A 46 -0.71 30.46 -12.39
N ALA A 47 -1.11 29.52 -13.25
CA ALA A 47 -1.65 29.83 -14.57
C ALA A 47 -2.94 30.68 -14.46
N ASP A 48 -3.84 30.33 -13.54
CA ASP A 48 -5.08 31.07 -13.31
C ASP A 48 -4.83 32.49 -12.79
N ARG A 49 -3.86 32.65 -11.87
CA ARG A 49 -3.44 33.97 -11.38
C ARG A 49 -2.88 34.84 -12.49
N LEU A 50 -1.97 34.30 -13.31
CA LEU A 50 -1.40 35.02 -14.44
C LEU A 50 -2.46 35.41 -15.48
N ALA A 51 -3.48 34.57 -15.68
CA ALA A 51 -4.60 34.90 -16.54
C ALA A 51 -5.43 36.06 -16.02
N LEU A 52 -5.75 36.07 -14.73
CA LEU A 52 -6.47 37.18 -14.08
C LEU A 52 -5.70 38.50 -14.15
N GLU A 53 -4.39 38.46 -13.84
CA GLU A 53 -3.53 39.65 -13.94
C GLU A 53 -3.48 40.20 -15.36
N PHE A 54 -3.39 39.32 -16.36
CA PHE A 54 -3.34 39.72 -17.76
C PHE A 54 -4.66 40.33 -18.22
N THR A 55 -5.81 39.74 -17.86
CA THR A 55 -7.13 40.34 -18.15
C THR A 55 -7.26 41.73 -17.53
N GLY A 56 -6.75 41.93 -16.31
CA GLY A 56 -6.70 43.24 -15.66
C GLY A 56 -5.79 44.25 -16.36
N LYS A 57 -4.65 43.82 -16.93
CA LYS A 57 -3.80 44.69 -17.75
C LYS A 57 -4.45 45.00 -19.10
N GLN A 58 -5.20 44.05 -19.67
CA GLN A 58 -5.89 44.22 -20.95
C GLN A 58 -6.91 45.35 -20.94
N SER A 59 -7.64 45.52 -19.85
CA SER A 59 -8.59 46.61 -19.69
C SER A 59 -7.92 47.99 -19.54
N ALA A 60 -6.64 48.05 -19.18
CA ALA A 60 -5.87 49.29 -19.05
C ALA A 60 -5.14 49.71 -20.36
N GLY A 61 -5.19 48.87 -21.40
CA GLY A 61 -4.44 49.03 -22.64
C GLY A 61 -3.07 48.35 -22.58
N VAL A 62 -2.78 47.48 -23.57
CA VAL A 62 -1.55 46.67 -23.63
C VAL A 62 -0.95 46.76 -25.03
N LEU A 63 0.37 46.67 -25.12
CA LEU A 63 1.04 46.62 -26.41
C LEU A 63 0.78 45.27 -27.10
N ALA A 64 0.71 45.28 -28.44
CA ALA A 64 0.52 44.06 -29.22
C ALA A 64 1.63 43.01 -28.98
N SER A 65 2.86 43.45 -28.71
CA SER A 65 4.00 42.60 -28.37
C SER A 65 3.80 41.86 -27.04
N GLU A 66 3.19 42.51 -26.04
CA GLU A 66 2.89 41.93 -24.74
C GLU A 66 1.74 40.90 -24.85
N LEU A 67 0.73 41.17 -25.69
CA LEU A 67 -0.32 40.21 -26.00
C LEU A 67 0.24 38.93 -26.63
N GLN A 68 1.18 39.07 -27.57
CA GLN A 68 1.82 37.93 -28.24
C GLN A 68 2.70 37.13 -27.28
N LEU A 69 3.45 37.79 -26.41
CA LEU A 69 4.25 37.13 -25.37
C LEU A 69 3.37 36.29 -24.44
N TYR A 70 2.25 36.87 -23.99
CA TYR A 70 1.29 36.17 -23.14
C TYR A 70 0.66 34.97 -23.84
N ALA A 71 0.19 35.13 -25.09
CA ALA A 71 -0.38 34.02 -25.86
C ALA A 71 0.58 32.84 -26.01
N ASN A 72 1.87 33.13 -26.29
CA ASN A 72 2.91 32.11 -26.37
C ASN A 72 3.15 31.42 -25.02
N PHE A 73 3.22 32.18 -23.94
CA PHE A 73 3.39 31.65 -22.59
C PHE A 73 2.20 30.77 -22.17
N SER A 74 0.97 31.23 -22.33
CA SER A 74 -0.25 30.48 -22.00
C SER A 74 -0.37 29.19 -22.81
N SER A 75 -0.01 29.23 -24.11
CA SER A 75 0.01 28.04 -24.95
C SER A 75 1.00 27.00 -24.41
N LYS A 76 2.23 27.42 -24.09
CA LYS A 76 3.24 26.54 -23.49
C LYS A 76 2.78 25.97 -22.14
N LYS A 77 2.31 26.82 -21.23
CA LYS A 77 1.84 26.43 -19.90
C LYS A 77 0.67 25.44 -19.99
N SER A 78 -0.24 25.62 -20.95
CA SER A 78 -1.35 24.70 -21.22
C SER A 78 -0.86 23.31 -21.65
N VAL A 79 0.16 23.26 -22.53
CA VAL A 79 0.80 22.00 -22.94
C VAL A 79 1.48 21.32 -21.75
N ASP A 80 2.22 22.07 -20.95
CA ASP A 80 2.91 21.55 -19.76
C ASP A 80 1.93 20.97 -18.73
N ILE A 81 0.83 21.68 -18.45
CA ILE A 81 -0.25 21.21 -17.56
C ILE A 81 -0.89 19.92 -18.11
N LYS A 82 -1.16 19.84 -19.42
CA LYS A 82 -1.69 18.62 -20.05
C LYS A 82 -0.74 17.44 -19.89
N LEU A 83 0.57 17.65 -20.08
CA LEU A 83 1.57 16.60 -19.88
C LEU A 83 1.65 16.16 -18.42
N GLN A 84 1.59 17.11 -17.48
CA GLN A 84 1.57 16.80 -16.05
C GLN A 84 0.33 16.00 -15.63
N ARG A 85 -0.86 16.36 -16.16
CA ARG A 85 -2.11 15.58 -15.96
C ARG A 85 -1.99 14.16 -16.51
N HIS A 86 -1.40 14.00 -17.70
CA HIS A 86 -1.15 12.67 -18.26
C HIS A 86 -0.20 11.85 -17.37
N ASN A 87 0.89 12.45 -16.91
CA ASN A 87 1.81 11.81 -15.98
C ASN A 87 1.12 11.41 -14.67
N LEU A 88 0.24 12.27 -14.14
CA LEU A 88 -0.53 11.98 -12.93
C LEU A 88 -1.44 10.77 -13.10
N HIS A 89 -2.09 10.63 -14.27
CA HIS A 89 -2.86 9.45 -14.62
C HIS A 89 -2.00 8.18 -14.67
N CYS A 90 -0.78 8.26 -15.22
CA CYS A 90 0.14 7.12 -15.20
C CYS A 90 0.58 6.74 -13.79
N LEU A 91 0.84 7.74 -12.92
CA LEU A 91 1.18 7.51 -11.52
C LEU A 91 -0.01 6.90 -10.74
N ASP A 92 -1.24 7.33 -11.01
CA ASP A 92 -2.44 6.76 -10.39
C ASP A 92 -2.62 5.26 -10.74
N ARG A 93 -2.39 4.91 -12.00
CA ARG A 93 -2.37 3.51 -12.44
C ARG A 93 -1.30 2.70 -11.71
N ASN A 94 -0.08 3.23 -11.60
CA ASN A 94 0.98 2.58 -10.84
C ASN A 94 0.60 2.42 -9.34
N VAL A 95 0.01 3.43 -8.71
CA VAL A 95 -0.49 3.33 -7.32
C VAL A 95 -1.51 2.22 -7.19
N THR A 96 -2.43 2.10 -8.15
CA THR A 96 -3.46 1.06 -8.19
C THR A 96 -2.84 -0.33 -8.33
N GLU A 97 -1.92 -0.52 -9.27
CA GLU A 97 -1.20 -1.79 -9.46
C GLU A 97 -0.41 -2.19 -8.20
N LYS A 98 0.29 -1.24 -7.56
CA LYS A 98 1.01 -1.50 -6.31
C LYS A 98 0.08 -1.82 -5.15
N ARG A 99 -1.12 -1.23 -5.12
CA ARG A 99 -2.15 -1.57 -4.13
C ARG A 99 -2.65 -3.00 -4.31
N GLU A 100 -2.92 -3.42 -5.53
CA GLU A 100 -3.39 -4.77 -5.84
C GLU A 100 -2.35 -5.83 -5.47
N THR A 101 -1.09 -5.61 -5.84
CA THR A 101 0.01 -6.53 -5.47
C THR A 101 0.24 -6.62 -3.96
N LEU A 102 0.06 -5.52 -3.22
CA LEU A 102 0.09 -5.54 -1.75
C LEU A 102 -1.09 -6.33 -1.17
N LEU A 103 -2.30 -6.14 -1.70
CA LEU A 103 -3.48 -6.88 -1.24
C LEU A 103 -3.31 -8.39 -1.45
N GLU A 104 -2.75 -8.80 -2.59
CA GLU A 104 -2.50 -10.21 -2.86
C GLU A 104 -1.44 -10.80 -1.93
N ALA A 105 -0.33 -10.09 -1.71
CA ALA A 105 0.69 -10.50 -0.74
C ALA A 105 0.12 -10.63 0.69
N ALA A 106 -0.76 -9.71 1.09
CA ALA A 106 -1.41 -9.75 2.40
C ALA A 106 -2.37 -10.94 2.54
N LYS A 107 -3.13 -11.29 1.49
CA LYS A 107 -3.98 -12.50 1.47
C LYS A 107 -3.13 -13.76 1.60
N ASP A 108 -2.07 -13.90 0.81
CA ASP A 108 -1.18 -15.06 0.83
C ASP A 108 -0.58 -15.30 2.21
N LYS A 109 -0.11 -14.23 2.85
CA LYS A 109 0.38 -14.29 4.24
C LYS A 109 -0.73 -14.75 5.20
N LYS A 110 -1.92 -14.13 5.10
CA LYS A 110 -3.05 -14.39 6.01
C LYS A 110 -3.52 -15.84 5.94
N VAL A 111 -3.47 -16.47 4.76
CA VAL A 111 -3.79 -17.90 4.59
C VAL A 111 -2.83 -18.77 5.41
N LEU A 112 -1.54 -18.49 5.37
CA LEU A 112 -0.53 -19.25 6.14
C LEU A 112 -0.62 -18.98 7.64
N GLU A 113 -0.90 -17.75 8.06
CA GLU A 113 -1.14 -17.41 9.46
C GLU A 113 -2.34 -18.20 10.01
N ALA A 114 -3.47 -18.19 9.29
CA ALA A 114 -4.65 -18.95 9.69
C ALA A 114 -4.39 -20.46 9.73
N PHE A 115 -3.56 -20.99 8.81
CA PHE A 115 -3.18 -22.40 8.84
C PHE A 115 -2.28 -22.74 10.03
N LYS A 116 -1.31 -21.88 10.37
CA LYS A 116 -0.46 -22.01 11.56
C LYS A 116 -1.30 -22.03 12.83
N ASP A 117 -2.24 -21.10 12.97
CA ASP A 117 -3.12 -21.00 14.15
C ASP A 117 -3.97 -22.25 14.34
N LYS A 118 -4.53 -22.80 13.24
CA LYS A 118 -5.27 -24.07 13.27
C LYS A 118 -4.39 -25.23 13.73
N LYS A 119 -3.16 -25.35 13.21
CA LYS A 119 -2.21 -26.41 13.60
C LYS A 119 -1.79 -26.30 15.07
N LEU A 120 -1.53 -25.08 15.55
CA LEU A 120 -1.21 -24.85 16.96
C LEU A 120 -2.38 -25.20 17.88
N THR A 121 -3.61 -24.86 17.48
CA THR A 121 -4.82 -25.18 18.24
C THR A 121 -5.03 -26.69 18.32
N ALA A 122 -4.93 -27.40 17.19
CA ALA A 122 -5.06 -28.86 17.14
C ALA A 122 -3.98 -29.56 17.99
N HIS A 123 -2.73 -29.07 17.94
CA HIS A 123 -1.66 -29.64 18.75
C HIS A 123 -1.88 -29.44 20.25
N ARG A 124 -2.39 -28.28 20.67
CA ARG A 124 -2.75 -28.01 22.08
C ARG A 124 -3.88 -28.93 22.56
N GLN A 125 -4.89 -29.17 21.72
CA GLN A 125 -5.97 -30.10 22.02
C GLN A 125 -5.44 -31.52 22.20
N GLU A 126 -4.61 -32.00 21.26
CA GLU A 126 -4.00 -33.34 21.34
C GLU A 126 -3.13 -33.51 22.60
N LEU A 127 -2.37 -32.49 22.99
CA LEU A 127 -1.59 -32.52 24.24
C LEU A 127 -2.51 -32.60 25.47
N SER A 128 -3.57 -31.80 25.51
CA SER A 128 -4.53 -31.83 26.62
C SER A 128 -5.26 -33.17 26.74
N GLU A 129 -5.60 -33.80 25.63
CA GLU A 129 -6.21 -35.14 25.61
C GLU A 129 -5.25 -36.21 26.14
N LYS A 130 -3.97 -36.17 25.74
CA LYS A 130 -2.94 -37.07 26.25
C LYS A 130 -2.68 -36.89 27.74
N GLU A 131 -2.65 -35.65 28.22
CA GLU A 131 -2.50 -35.34 29.65
C GLU A 131 -3.68 -35.87 30.47
N ARG A 132 -4.93 -35.70 29.99
CA ARG A 132 -6.12 -36.24 30.65
C ARG A 132 -6.08 -37.77 30.70
N ALA A 133 -5.80 -38.43 29.58
CA ALA A 133 -5.71 -39.89 29.52
C ALA A 133 -4.64 -40.44 30.48
N PHE A 134 -3.49 -39.77 30.58
CA PHE A 134 -2.42 -40.15 31.51
C PHE A 134 -2.84 -39.98 32.99
N LEU A 135 -3.53 -38.88 33.33
CA LEU A 135 -4.04 -38.67 34.69
C LEU A 135 -5.11 -39.70 35.07
N ASP A 136 -5.99 -40.05 34.14
CA ASP A 136 -7.00 -41.09 34.34
C ASP A 136 -6.34 -42.46 34.59
N GLU A 137 -5.30 -42.79 33.83
CA GLU A 137 -4.54 -44.03 34.03
C GLU A 137 -3.87 -44.09 35.42
N ILE A 138 -3.24 -43.00 35.86
CA ILE A 138 -2.68 -42.89 37.22
C ILE A 138 -3.77 -43.07 38.29
N ALA A 139 -4.93 -42.44 38.10
CA ALA A 139 -6.05 -42.55 39.04
C ALA A 139 -6.55 -44.00 39.17
N ILE A 140 -6.66 -44.72 38.04
CA ILE A 140 -7.04 -46.14 38.02
C ILE A 140 -6.00 -47.00 38.74
N GLN A 141 -4.70 -46.81 38.46
CA GLN A 141 -3.64 -47.57 39.12
C GLN A 141 -3.62 -47.35 40.63
N ARG A 142 -3.78 -46.09 41.08
CA ARG A 142 -3.84 -45.76 42.51
C ARG A 142 -5.05 -46.36 43.22
N ASN A 143 -6.19 -46.46 42.56
CA ASN A 143 -7.39 -47.08 43.13
C ASN A 143 -7.32 -48.62 43.18
N ARG A 144 -6.50 -49.25 42.32
CA ARG A 144 -6.25 -50.71 42.37
C ARG A 144 -5.21 -51.14 43.40
N ALA A 145 -4.40 -50.21 43.91
CA ALA A 145 -3.38 -50.47 44.92
C ALA A 145 -3.87 -50.32 46.38
N LYS A 146 -5.18 -50.10 46.56
CA LYS A 146 -5.89 -50.14 47.85
C LYS A 146 -6.75 -51.40 47.91
#